data_AF-A0A3A1UJG7-F1
#
_entry.id   AF-A0A3A1UJG7-F1
#
_cell.length_a   1.000
_cell.length_b   1.000
_cell.length_c   1.000
_cell.angle_alpha   90.00
_cell.angle_beta   90.00
_cell.angle_gamma   90.00
#
_symmetry.space_group_name_H-M   'P 1'
#
loop_
_entity.id
_entity.type
_entity.pdbx_description
1 polymer ?
#
loop_
_entity_poly.entity_id
_entity_poly.type
_entity_poly.pdbx_seq_one_letter_code
_entity_poly.pdbx_strand_id
1 'polypeptide(L)'
;MIIGLTGGIASGKSTVGSMLVELGARLVDADAVAREIVQPGEPALAAIASLFGQAVLQPDGTLNRSALGGIVFQDGEALAKLEAITHPAIRKRMWDRIHTYKKEAPDGLIIGDVPLLYETNQETLYEGVMVVYVPEEEQVIRLMQRNAMTEEEARRRVSLQMDIEEKRRRADWVIDNSGTLEETREQVLRFWNSQAGAS
;
A
#
# COMPACT_ATOMS: atom_id res chain seq x y z
N MET A 1 1.34 -18.96 -2.20
CA MET A 1 0.43 -18.05 -2.93
C MET A 1 0.87 -16.61 -2.70
N ILE A 2 0.73 -15.73 -3.70
CA ILE A 2 1.10 -14.30 -3.64
C ILE A 2 -0.18 -13.48 -3.91
N ILE A 3 -0.70 -12.81 -2.90
CA ILE A 3 -1.91 -11.97 -3.02
C ILE A 3 -1.61 -10.50 -2.81
N GLY A 4 -2.39 -9.65 -3.45
CA GLY A 4 -2.39 -8.21 -3.19
C GLY A 4 -3.30 -7.90 -2.00
N LEU A 5 -2.83 -7.09 -1.06
CA LEU A 5 -3.65 -6.53 0.02
C LEU A 5 -3.87 -5.05 -0.25
N THR A 6 -5.12 -4.62 -0.31
CA THR A 6 -5.48 -3.22 -0.51
C THR A 6 -6.69 -2.84 0.33
N GLY A 7 -7.10 -1.58 0.27
CA GLY A 7 -8.22 -1.04 1.03
C GLY A 7 -8.35 0.47 0.85
N GLY A 8 -9.43 1.02 1.35
CA GLY A 8 -9.61 2.47 1.43
C GLY A 8 -8.73 3.10 2.52
N ILE A 9 -8.56 4.41 2.48
CA ILE A 9 -7.97 5.15 3.58
C ILE A 9 -8.73 4.87 4.88
N ALA A 10 -7.99 4.68 5.98
CA ALA A 10 -8.55 4.37 7.29
C ALA A 10 -9.40 3.07 7.37
N SER A 11 -9.31 2.17 6.38
CA SER A 11 -9.98 0.85 6.38
C SER A 11 -9.45 -0.14 7.43
N GLY A 12 -8.26 0.10 7.98
CA GLY A 12 -7.60 -0.84 8.90
C GLY A 12 -6.79 -1.94 8.20
N LYS A 13 -6.35 -1.70 6.95
CA LYS A 13 -5.46 -2.59 6.19
C LYS A 13 -4.25 -3.08 6.99
N SER A 14 -3.59 -2.20 7.76
CA SER A 14 -2.46 -2.57 8.62
C SER A 14 -2.83 -3.59 9.69
N THR A 15 -4.05 -3.51 10.24
CA THR A 15 -4.56 -4.46 11.25
C THR A 15 -4.71 -5.85 10.65
N VAL A 16 -5.35 -5.96 9.49
CA VAL A 16 -5.50 -7.22 8.76
C VAL A 16 -4.14 -7.78 8.32
N GLY A 17 -3.25 -6.92 7.82
CA GLY A 17 -1.89 -7.30 7.46
C GLY A 17 -1.13 -7.91 8.64
N SER A 18 -1.19 -7.29 9.82
CA SER A 18 -0.58 -7.82 11.05
C SER A 18 -1.18 -9.16 11.46
N MET A 19 -2.50 -9.32 11.39
CA MET A 19 -3.15 -10.61 11.71
C MET A 19 -2.69 -11.73 10.77
N LEU A 20 -2.52 -11.46 9.47
CA LEU A 20 -1.99 -12.44 8.53
C LEU A 20 -0.54 -12.80 8.84
N VAL A 21 0.28 -11.81 9.21
CA VAL A 21 1.67 -12.04 9.63
C VAL A 21 1.74 -12.89 10.91
N GLU A 22 0.86 -12.64 11.90
CA GLU A 22 0.75 -13.46 13.12
C GLU A 22 0.45 -14.94 12.81
N LEU A 23 -0.29 -15.20 11.72
CA LEU A 23 -0.61 -16.56 11.27
C LEU A 23 0.52 -17.21 10.45
N GLY A 24 1.54 -16.44 10.07
CA GLY A 24 2.71 -16.92 9.34
C GLY A 24 2.85 -16.39 7.91
N ALA A 25 2.01 -15.45 7.47
CA ALA A 25 2.20 -14.80 6.17
C ALA A 25 3.47 -13.94 6.15
N ARG A 26 4.07 -13.82 4.97
CA ARG A 26 5.16 -12.85 4.72
C ARG A 26 4.59 -11.62 4.04
N LEU A 27 4.73 -10.45 4.65
CA LEU A 27 4.23 -9.19 4.10
C LEU A 27 5.35 -8.35 3.49
N VAL A 28 5.11 -7.78 2.32
CA VAL A 28 5.96 -6.79 1.65
C VAL A 28 5.16 -5.50 1.51
N ASP A 29 5.58 -4.44 2.19
CA ASP A 29 4.89 -3.14 2.24
C ASP A 29 5.43 -2.19 1.16
N ALA A 30 4.57 -1.77 0.24
CA ALA A 30 4.92 -0.84 -0.82
C ALA A 30 5.30 0.56 -0.31
N ASP A 31 4.69 1.05 0.77
CA ASP A 31 5.03 2.34 1.37
C ASP A 31 6.40 2.27 2.06
N ALA A 32 6.72 1.15 2.72
CA ALA A 32 8.05 0.91 3.26
C ALA A 32 9.09 0.89 2.15
N VAL A 33 8.85 0.12 1.08
CA VAL A 33 9.72 0.07 -0.10
C VAL A 33 9.89 1.45 -0.75
N ALA A 34 8.81 2.24 -0.88
CA ALA A 34 8.87 3.60 -1.42
C ALA A 34 9.77 4.54 -0.59
N ARG A 35 9.90 4.30 0.72
CA ARG A 35 10.85 5.04 1.58
C ARG A 35 12.28 4.52 1.44
N GLU A 36 12.47 3.23 1.23
CA GLU A 36 13.77 2.59 1.07
C GLU A 36 14.45 2.96 -0.24
N ILE A 37 13.74 2.91 -1.37
CA ILE A 37 14.31 3.15 -2.71
C ILE A 37 14.84 4.58 -2.90
N VAL A 38 14.51 5.50 -1.98
CA VAL A 38 15.01 6.89 -1.98
C VAL A 38 15.96 7.17 -0.81
N GLN A 39 16.52 6.14 -0.17
CA GLN A 39 17.58 6.30 0.83
C GLN A 39 18.92 6.68 0.16
N PRO A 40 19.85 7.31 0.91
CA PRO A 40 21.19 7.58 0.41
C PRO A 40 21.86 6.34 -0.20
N GLY A 41 22.42 6.49 -1.39
CA GLY A 41 23.06 5.40 -2.15
C GLY A 41 22.14 4.66 -3.11
N GLU A 42 20.83 4.88 -3.06
CA GLU A 42 19.90 4.24 -3.99
C GLU A 42 19.89 4.94 -5.36
N PRO A 43 19.79 4.18 -6.47
CA PRO A 43 19.75 4.75 -7.82
C PRO A 43 18.56 5.70 -8.05
N ALA A 44 17.41 5.43 -7.44
CA ALA A 44 16.23 6.29 -7.64
C ALA A 44 16.42 7.66 -6.96
N LEU A 45 17.11 7.74 -5.82
CA LEU A 45 17.43 9.03 -5.21
C LEU A 45 18.36 9.86 -6.10
N ALA A 46 19.39 9.22 -6.67
CA ALA A 46 20.32 9.88 -7.59
C ALA A 46 19.60 10.40 -8.85
N ALA A 47 18.68 9.61 -9.42
CA ALA A 47 17.87 10.01 -10.56
C ALA A 47 16.95 11.20 -10.23
N ILE A 48 16.30 11.18 -9.06
CA ILE A 48 15.47 12.29 -8.56
C ILE A 48 16.30 13.56 -8.41
N ALA A 49 17.47 13.49 -7.77
CA ALA A 49 18.35 14.65 -7.59
C ALA A 49 18.90 15.19 -8.92
N SER A 50 19.19 14.30 -9.88
CA SER A 50 19.60 14.71 -11.22
C SER A 50 18.51 15.45 -11.99
N LEU A 51 17.25 15.08 -11.78
CA LEU A 51 16.11 15.65 -12.49
C LEU A 51 15.60 16.95 -11.86
N PHE A 52 15.42 16.96 -10.54
CA PHE A 52 14.83 18.08 -9.80
C PHE A 52 15.86 19.00 -9.15
N GLY A 53 17.14 18.70 -9.31
CA GLY A 53 18.26 19.47 -8.78
C GLY A 53 18.60 19.13 -7.33
N GLN A 54 19.75 19.61 -6.87
CA GLN A 54 20.30 19.28 -5.54
C GLN A 54 19.46 19.81 -4.36
N ALA A 55 18.56 20.76 -4.59
CA ALA A 55 17.67 21.30 -3.56
C ALA A 55 16.69 20.26 -3.00
N VAL A 56 16.48 19.13 -3.69
CA VAL A 56 15.66 18.02 -3.20
C VAL A 56 16.41 17.08 -2.25
N LEU A 57 17.68 17.36 -1.95
CA LEU A 57 18.47 16.62 -0.97
C LEU A 57 18.68 17.48 0.28
N GLN A 58 18.72 16.81 1.43
CA GLN A 58 19.19 17.37 2.68
C GLN A 58 20.72 17.37 2.74
N PRO A 59 21.34 18.13 3.66
CA PRO A 59 22.80 18.14 3.83
C PRO A 59 23.42 16.77 4.15
N ASP A 60 22.64 15.86 4.75
CA ASP A 60 23.05 14.48 5.04
C ASP A 60 22.87 13.52 3.85
N GLY A 61 22.45 14.03 2.70
CA GLY A 61 22.21 13.26 1.48
C GLY A 61 20.86 12.55 1.42
N THR A 62 20.00 12.68 2.43
CA THR A 62 18.64 12.12 2.41
C THR A 62 17.68 12.97 1.56
N LEU A 63 16.56 12.38 1.14
CA LEU A 63 15.55 13.09 0.36
C LEU A 63 14.84 14.18 1.20
N ASN A 64 14.92 15.43 0.75
CA ASN A 64 14.07 16.51 1.25
C ASN A 64 12.66 16.40 0.64
N ARG A 65 11.80 15.63 1.31
CA ARG A 65 10.41 15.38 0.89
C ARG A 65 9.58 16.65 0.80
N SER A 66 9.85 17.64 1.65
CA SER A 66 9.14 18.92 1.63
C SER A 66 9.48 19.71 0.36
N ALA A 67 10.78 19.81 0.04
CA ALA A 67 11.24 20.48 -1.18
C ALA A 67 10.73 19.77 -2.44
N LEU A 68 10.85 18.44 -2.50
CA LEU A 68 10.32 17.68 -3.63
C LEU A 68 8.81 17.82 -3.76
N GLY A 69 8.07 17.73 -2.65
CA GLY A 69 6.62 17.92 -2.61
C GLY A 69 6.20 19.30 -3.13
N GLY A 70 6.91 20.36 -2.74
CA GLY A 70 6.68 21.72 -3.24
C GLY A 70 6.79 21.85 -4.76
N ILE A 71 7.63 21.03 -5.39
CA ILE A 71 7.79 20.97 -6.85
C ILE A 71 6.63 20.17 -7.48
N VAL A 72 6.43 18.92 -7.03
CA VAL A 72 5.54 17.98 -7.74
C VAL A 72 4.06 18.19 -7.46
N PHE A 73 3.68 18.80 -6.33
CA PHE A 73 2.26 19.04 -6.03
C PHE A 73 1.65 20.20 -6.84
N GLN A 74 2.48 21.06 -7.44
CA GLN A 74 2.03 22.20 -8.24
C GLN A 74 2.19 21.96 -9.75
N ASP A 75 2.85 20.87 -10.14
CA ASP A 75 3.19 20.55 -11.53
C ASP A 75 2.94 19.06 -11.82
N GLY A 76 1.88 18.79 -12.58
CA GLY A 76 1.51 17.43 -12.98
C GLY A 76 2.54 16.75 -13.89
N GLU A 77 3.30 17.50 -14.68
CA GLU A 77 4.39 16.96 -15.49
C GLU A 77 5.58 16.55 -14.60
N ALA A 78 5.90 17.38 -13.60
CA ALA A 78 6.90 17.04 -12.59
C ALA A 78 6.50 15.79 -11.80
N LEU A 79 5.23 15.68 -11.38
CA LEU A 79 4.73 14.48 -10.71
C LEU A 79 4.87 13.23 -11.59
N ALA A 80 4.45 13.30 -12.85
CA ALA A 80 4.57 12.18 -13.78
C ALA A 80 6.03 11.74 -13.98
N LYS A 81 6.98 12.69 -14.03
CA LYS A 81 8.41 12.35 -14.12
C LYS A 81 8.94 11.70 -12.84
N LEU A 82 8.51 12.15 -11.66
CA LEU A 82 8.86 11.50 -10.40
C LEU A 82 8.33 10.06 -10.36
N GLU A 83 7.07 9.86 -10.72
CA GLU A 83 6.41 8.55 -10.78
C GLU A 83 7.10 7.61 -11.77
N ALA A 84 7.55 8.12 -12.92
CA ALA A 84 8.32 7.34 -13.90
C ALA A 84 9.65 6.81 -13.35
N ILE A 85 10.25 7.48 -12.36
CA ILE A 85 11.45 7.03 -11.66
C ILE A 85 11.09 6.04 -10.54
N THR A 86 10.09 6.38 -9.72
CA THR A 86 9.81 5.65 -8.47
C THR A 86 9.01 4.37 -8.71
N HIS A 87 8.00 4.38 -9.59
CA HIS A 87 7.14 3.21 -9.80
C HIS A 87 7.91 1.95 -10.26
N PRO A 88 8.81 2.02 -11.26
CA PRO A 88 9.61 0.85 -11.64
C PRO A 88 10.54 0.38 -10.53
N ALA A 89 11.16 1.30 -9.78
CA ALA A 89 12.08 0.98 -8.70
C ALA A 89 11.37 0.28 -7.52
N ILE A 90 10.19 0.80 -7.13
CA ILE A 90 9.33 0.20 -6.10
C ILE A 90 8.90 -1.20 -6.55
N ARG A 91 8.36 -1.33 -7.76
CA ARG A 91 7.92 -2.63 -8.30
C ARG A 91 9.05 -3.64 -8.29
N LYS A 92 10.24 -3.27 -8.76
CA LYS A 92 11.40 -4.15 -8.76
C LYS A 92 11.75 -4.63 -7.34
N ARG A 93 11.87 -3.70 -6.37
CA ARG A 93 12.21 -4.05 -4.97
C ARG A 93 11.15 -4.92 -4.31
N MET A 94 9.87 -4.62 -4.54
CA MET A 94 8.75 -5.44 -4.08
C MET A 94 8.89 -6.87 -4.58
N TRP A 95 9.05 -7.05 -5.90
CA TRP A 95 9.16 -8.37 -6.50
C TRP A 95 10.43 -9.11 -6.12
N ASP A 96 11.58 -8.43 -5.99
CA ASP A 96 12.82 -9.06 -5.50
C ASP A 96 12.61 -9.68 -4.11
N ARG A 97 11.89 -8.99 -3.21
CA ARG A 97 11.52 -9.50 -1.86
C ARG A 97 10.51 -10.64 -1.94
N ILE A 98 9.46 -10.51 -2.73
CA ILE A 98 8.46 -11.55 -2.94
C ILE A 98 9.13 -12.84 -3.43
N HIS A 99 10.01 -12.76 -4.44
CA HIS A 99 10.72 -13.92 -4.96
C HIS A 99 11.67 -14.54 -3.92
N THR A 100 12.25 -13.73 -3.04
CA THR A 100 13.08 -14.23 -1.93
C THR A 100 12.23 -15.04 -0.96
N TYR A 101 11.11 -14.48 -0.49
CA TYR A 101 10.19 -15.20 0.39
C TYR A 101 9.60 -16.46 -0.26
N LYS A 102 9.32 -16.41 -1.57
CA LYS A 102 8.80 -17.57 -2.31
C LYS A 102 9.83 -18.70 -2.40
N LYS A 103 11.13 -18.39 -2.45
CA LYS A 103 12.20 -19.40 -2.41
C LYS A 103 12.35 -20.01 -1.01
N GLU A 104 12.19 -19.20 0.03
CA GLU A 104 12.29 -19.65 1.43
C GLU A 104 11.08 -20.49 1.87
N ALA A 105 9.88 -20.14 1.40
CA ALA A 105 8.64 -20.82 1.71
C ALA A 105 7.78 -20.95 0.43
N PRO A 106 8.01 -21.98 -0.40
CA PRO A 106 7.30 -22.19 -1.67
C PRO A 106 5.77 -22.22 -1.52
N ASP A 107 5.29 -22.82 -0.44
CA ASP A 107 3.85 -22.96 -0.15
C ASP A 107 3.32 -21.86 0.78
N GLY A 108 4.19 -20.96 1.23
CA GLY A 108 3.82 -19.85 2.11
C GLY A 108 2.88 -18.83 1.45
N LEU A 109 2.10 -18.16 2.28
CA LEU A 109 1.33 -16.99 1.89
C LEU A 109 2.23 -15.75 1.90
N ILE A 110 2.30 -15.06 0.76
CA ILE A 110 3.01 -13.80 0.61
C ILE A 110 1.98 -12.70 0.28
N ILE A 111 2.06 -11.59 1.00
CA ILE A 111 1.17 -10.45 0.86
C ILE A 111 1.96 -9.28 0.27
N GLY A 112 1.55 -8.80 -0.91
CA GLY A 112 1.96 -7.48 -1.40
C GLY A 112 0.99 -6.43 -0.89
N ASP A 113 1.39 -5.67 0.12
CA ASP A 113 0.56 -4.59 0.66
C ASP A 113 0.71 -3.32 -0.20
N VAL A 114 -0.36 -3.00 -0.96
CA VAL A 114 -0.39 -1.91 -1.94
C VAL A 114 -1.69 -1.10 -1.79
N PRO A 115 -1.66 0.09 -1.16
CA PRO A 115 -2.86 0.91 -0.94
C PRO A 115 -3.60 1.32 -2.23
N LEU A 116 -2.86 1.60 -3.30
CA LEU A 116 -3.38 2.08 -4.59
C LEU A 116 -3.38 0.97 -5.67
N LEU A 117 -3.55 -0.29 -5.26
CA LEU A 117 -3.39 -1.46 -6.13
C LEU A 117 -4.23 -1.35 -7.41
N TYR A 118 -5.50 -1.01 -7.27
CA TYR A 118 -6.42 -0.91 -8.41
C TYR A 118 -6.24 0.38 -9.20
N GLU A 119 -5.97 1.49 -8.53
CA GLU A 119 -5.72 2.79 -9.16
C GLU A 119 -4.48 2.77 -10.06
N THR A 120 -3.51 1.91 -9.72
CA THR A 120 -2.26 1.71 -10.47
C THR A 120 -2.28 0.48 -11.38
N ASN A 121 -3.44 -0.16 -11.56
CA ASN A 121 -3.67 -1.34 -12.40
C ASN A 121 -2.71 -2.51 -12.11
N GLN A 122 -2.45 -2.77 -10.83
CA GLN A 122 -1.52 -3.81 -10.38
C GLN A 122 -2.18 -5.15 -10.07
N GLU A 123 -3.50 -5.29 -10.24
CA GLU A 123 -4.25 -6.51 -9.90
C GLU A 123 -3.73 -7.75 -10.61
N THR A 124 -3.32 -7.61 -11.88
CA THR A 124 -2.81 -8.72 -12.70
C THR A 124 -1.42 -9.21 -12.27
N LEU A 125 -0.76 -8.50 -11.36
CA LEU A 125 0.53 -8.90 -10.81
C LEU A 125 0.38 -9.94 -9.69
N TYR A 126 -0.82 -10.13 -9.14
CA TYR A 126 -1.08 -11.01 -8.01
C TYR A 126 -1.97 -12.19 -8.43
N GLU A 127 -1.92 -13.29 -7.66
CA GLU A 127 -2.80 -14.46 -7.87
C GLU A 127 -4.26 -14.17 -7.45
N GLY A 128 -4.45 -13.13 -6.63
CA GLY A 128 -5.75 -12.57 -6.26
C GLY A 128 -5.57 -11.35 -5.35
N VAL A 129 -6.65 -10.61 -5.11
CA VAL A 129 -6.66 -9.37 -4.33
C VAL A 129 -7.62 -9.48 -3.15
N MET A 130 -7.09 -9.21 -1.96
CA MET A 130 -7.85 -9.00 -0.74
C MET A 130 -8.08 -7.51 -0.50
N VAL A 131 -9.34 -7.13 -0.32
CA VAL A 131 -9.74 -5.77 0.06
C VAL A 131 -10.16 -5.76 1.53
N VAL A 132 -9.53 -4.87 2.31
CA VAL A 132 -10.01 -4.51 3.64
C VAL A 132 -11.02 -3.39 3.47
N TYR A 133 -12.26 -3.71 3.82
CA TYR A 133 -13.43 -2.90 3.55
C TYR A 133 -13.96 -2.27 4.84
N VAL A 134 -14.32 -0.99 4.73
CA VAL A 134 -15.26 -0.30 5.63
C VAL A 134 -16.06 0.70 4.80
N PRO A 135 -17.33 1.00 5.15
CA PRO A 135 -18.12 2.01 4.45
C PRO A 135 -17.42 3.37 4.41
N GLU A 136 -17.67 4.18 3.37
CA GLU A 136 -17.07 5.51 3.21
C GLU A 136 -17.24 6.39 4.46
N GLU A 137 -18.44 6.42 5.03
CA GLU A 137 -18.72 7.21 6.25
C GLU A 137 -17.83 6.80 7.43
N GLU A 138 -17.52 5.51 7.57
CA GLU A 138 -16.57 5.05 8.59
C GLU A 138 -15.13 5.46 8.28
N GLN A 139 -14.73 5.47 7.01
CA GLN A 139 -13.41 5.97 6.61
C GLN A 139 -13.25 7.44 7.04
N VAL A 140 -14.28 8.26 6.79
CA VAL A 140 -14.32 9.67 7.16
C VAL A 140 -14.19 9.82 8.68
N ILE A 141 -15.04 9.13 9.45
CA ILE A 141 -15.03 9.19 10.93
C ILE A 141 -13.66 8.78 11.50
N ARG A 142 -13.11 7.64 11.05
CA ARG A 142 -11.81 7.13 11.52
C ARG A 142 -10.67 8.07 11.15
N LEU A 143 -10.72 8.64 9.95
CA LEU A 143 -9.68 9.55 9.46
C LEU A 143 -9.69 10.87 10.23
N MET A 144 -10.87 11.43 10.54
CA MET A 144 -11.02 12.60 11.40
C MET A 144 -10.43 12.36 12.79
N GLN A 145 -10.77 11.23 13.43
CA GLN A 145 -10.28 10.87 14.76
C GLN A 145 -8.77 10.68 14.79
N ARG A 146 -8.21 10.00 13.78
CA ARG A 146 -6.77 9.68 13.73
C ARG A 146 -5.89 10.91 13.48
N ASN A 147 -6.38 11.87 12.69
CA ASN A 147 -5.56 12.97 12.16
C ASN A 147 -6.01 14.36 12.61
N ALA A 148 -7.03 14.46 13.48
CA ALA A 148 -7.60 15.72 13.97
C ALA A 148 -7.96 16.70 12.82
N MET A 149 -8.66 16.20 11.80
CA MET A 149 -9.06 16.99 10.62
C MET A 149 -10.58 17.24 10.57
N THR A 150 -10.99 18.22 9.76
CA THR A 150 -12.41 18.49 9.50
C THR A 150 -13.03 17.39 8.64
N GLU A 151 -14.36 17.27 8.69
CA GLU A 151 -15.10 16.34 7.84
C GLU A 151 -14.86 16.61 6.34
N GLU A 152 -14.86 17.88 5.94
CA GLU A 152 -14.61 18.29 4.55
C GLU A 152 -13.23 17.82 4.05
N GLU A 153 -12.18 18.00 4.86
CA GLU A 153 -10.84 17.54 4.51
C GLU A 153 -10.75 16.00 4.49
N ALA A 154 -11.45 15.32 5.40
CA ALA A 154 -11.50 13.86 5.42
C ALA A 154 -12.20 13.30 4.17
N ARG A 155 -13.38 13.84 3.81
CA ARG A 155 -14.12 13.46 2.58
C ARG A 155 -13.30 13.73 1.33
N ARG A 156 -12.63 14.89 1.26
CA ARG A 156 -11.72 15.22 0.16
C ARG A 156 -10.60 14.20 0.02
N ARG A 157 -10.03 13.69 1.11
CA ARG A 157 -8.98 12.66 1.05
C ARG A 157 -9.51 11.30 0.63
N VAL A 158 -10.71 10.93 1.09
CA VAL A 158 -11.34 9.67 0.69
C VAL A 158 -11.64 9.68 -0.81
N SER A 159 -12.15 10.79 -1.35
CA SER A 159 -12.49 10.90 -2.78
C SER A 159 -11.29 10.92 -3.74
N LEU A 160 -10.06 11.04 -3.23
CA LEU A 160 -8.83 10.88 -4.05
C LEU A 160 -8.51 9.41 -4.35
N GLN A 161 -9.15 8.46 -3.68
CA GLN A 161 -8.99 7.04 -3.94
C GLN A 161 -10.18 6.50 -4.74
N MET A 162 -9.99 5.33 -5.35
CA MET A 162 -11.10 4.61 -5.97
C MET A 162 -12.16 4.29 -4.91
N ASP A 163 -13.43 4.43 -5.29
CA ASP A 163 -14.60 4.07 -4.49
C ASP A 163 -14.40 2.70 -3.84
N ILE A 164 -14.60 2.65 -2.52
CA ILE A 164 -14.40 1.42 -1.74
C ILE A 164 -15.37 0.31 -2.14
N GLU A 165 -16.58 0.64 -2.58
CA GLU A 165 -17.54 -0.35 -3.10
C GLU A 165 -17.07 -0.92 -4.44
N GLU A 166 -16.45 -0.11 -5.28
CA GLU A 166 -15.83 -0.59 -6.52
C GLU A 166 -14.62 -1.49 -6.22
N LYS A 167 -13.77 -1.12 -5.25
CA LYS A 167 -12.68 -2.01 -4.79
C LYS A 167 -13.25 -3.34 -4.28
N ARG A 168 -14.29 -3.30 -3.44
CA ARG A 168 -14.97 -4.47 -2.89
C ARG A 168 -15.53 -5.37 -3.99
N ARG A 169 -16.17 -4.80 -5.01
CA ARG A 169 -16.74 -5.53 -6.15
C ARG A 169 -15.70 -6.27 -6.98
N ARG A 170 -14.48 -5.71 -7.08
CA ARG A 170 -13.36 -6.27 -7.85
C ARG A 170 -12.54 -7.31 -7.09
N ALA A 171 -12.73 -7.43 -5.77
CA ALA A 171 -11.91 -8.25 -4.90
C ALA A 171 -12.22 -9.75 -5.02
N ASP A 172 -11.18 -10.58 -4.92
CA ASP A 172 -11.32 -12.02 -4.72
C ASP A 172 -11.71 -12.35 -3.28
N TRP A 173 -11.20 -11.56 -2.32
CA TRP A 173 -11.54 -11.67 -0.90
C TRP A 173 -11.84 -10.30 -0.30
N VAL A 174 -12.85 -10.26 0.56
CA VAL A 174 -13.22 -9.06 1.32
C VAL A 174 -13.11 -9.39 2.81
N ILE A 175 -12.37 -8.56 3.54
CA ILE A 175 -12.36 -8.54 5.00
C ILE A 175 -13.11 -7.28 5.44
N ASP A 176 -14.32 -7.44 5.96
CA ASP A 176 -15.10 -6.34 6.51
C ASP A 176 -14.59 -5.98 7.90
N ASN A 177 -14.07 -4.76 8.04
CA ASN A 177 -13.50 -4.24 9.27
C ASN A 177 -14.35 -3.11 9.86
N SER A 178 -15.66 -3.08 9.54
CA SER A 178 -16.64 -2.15 10.14
C SER A 178 -17.08 -2.59 11.55
N GLY A 179 -17.03 -3.89 11.82
CA GLY A 179 -17.34 -4.47 13.11
C GLY A 179 -16.21 -4.37 14.14
N THR A 180 -16.26 -5.28 15.10
CA THR A 180 -15.26 -5.47 16.15
C THR A 180 -13.96 -6.08 15.63
N LEU A 181 -12.87 -5.93 16.38
CA LEU A 181 -11.58 -6.51 16.03
C LEU A 181 -11.64 -8.04 15.98
N GLU A 182 -12.46 -8.63 16.86
CA GLU A 182 -12.74 -10.06 16.94
C GLU A 182 -13.43 -10.57 15.67
N GLU A 183 -14.48 -9.87 15.19
CA GLU A 183 -15.18 -10.22 13.94
C GLU A 183 -14.26 -10.11 12.72
N THR A 184 -13.36 -9.12 12.69
CA THR A 184 -12.31 -9.01 11.68
C THR A 184 -11.35 -10.19 11.76
N ARG A 185 -10.90 -10.55 12.97
CA ARG A 185 -9.98 -11.67 13.20
C ARG A 185 -10.58 -13.00 12.76
N GLU A 186 -11.87 -13.23 13.02
CA GLU A 186 -12.58 -14.42 12.55
C GLU A 186 -12.61 -14.51 11.02
N GLN A 187 -12.84 -13.40 10.31
CA GLN A 187 -12.79 -13.37 8.85
C GLN A 187 -11.41 -13.72 8.31
N VAL A 188 -10.36 -13.16 8.93
CA VAL A 188 -8.96 -13.45 8.58
C VAL A 188 -8.64 -14.93 8.79
N LEU A 189 -9.08 -15.52 9.91
CA LEU A 189 -8.92 -16.95 10.19
C LEU A 189 -9.68 -17.82 9.20
N ARG A 190 -10.90 -17.45 8.81
CA ARG A 190 -11.68 -18.16 7.78
C ARG A 190 -10.94 -18.19 6.44
N PHE A 191 -10.41 -17.04 6.02
CA PHE A 191 -9.57 -16.97 4.83
C PHE A 191 -8.31 -17.84 4.98
N TRP A 192 -7.58 -17.72 6.09
CA TRP A 192 -6.36 -18.48 6.32
C TRP A 192 -6.59 -19.99 6.25
N ASN A 193 -7.63 -20.48 6.91
CA ASN A 193 -7.96 -21.90 6.94
C ASN A 193 -8.42 -22.43 5.57
N SER A 194 -9.06 -21.61 4.73
CA SER A 194 -9.43 -22.03 3.38
C SER A 194 -8.21 -22.18 2.46
N GLN A 195 -7.10 -21.50 2.75
CA GLN A 195 -5.84 -21.68 2.01
C GLN A 195 -5.09 -22.95 2.46
N ALA A 196 -5.17 -23.29 3.74
CA ALA A 196 -4.51 -24.49 4.29
C ALA A 196 -5.15 -25.80 3.82
N GLY A 197 -6.44 -25.78 3.44
CA GLY A 197 -7.19 -26.96 2.98
C GLY A 197 -7.12 -27.23 1.46
N ALA A 198 -6.39 -26.42 0.69
CA ALA A 198 -6.31 -26.53 -0.77
C ALA A 198 -5.15 -27.43 -1.26
N SER A 199 -4.65 -28.31 -0.40
CA SER A 199 -3.57 -29.28 -0.69
C SER A 199 -4.11 -30.66 -1.06
#